data_AF-A0A9E4BFC1-F1
#
_entry.id   AF-A0A9E4BFC1-F1
#
_cell.length_a   1.000
_cell.length_b   1.000
_cell.length_c   1.000
_cell.angle_alpha   90.00
_cell.angle_beta   90.00
_cell.angle_gamma   90.00
#
_symmetry.space_group_name_H-M   'P 1'
#
loop_
_entity.id
_entity.type
_entity.pdbx_description
1 polymer ?
#
loop_
_entity_poly.entity_id
_entity_poly.type
_entity_poly.pdbx_seq_one_letter_code
_entity_poly.pdbx_strand_id
1 'polypeptide(L)'
;MTTPLAGVVVIFDFDPAVLTFDKAENSAFQFAVPEPDSTGTNFASATPVTLPESGFLARAEFTTAVDATDKAFTLGIKMVTLAQSVALIDEITTTNVISFNEPVTGEY
;
A
#
# COMPACT_ATOMS: atom_id res chain seq x y z
N MET A 1 19.80 6.34 -13.35
CA MET A 1 20.30 4.93 -13.29
C MET A 1 19.13 3.99 -13.04
N THR A 2 19.27 2.67 -13.22
CA THR A 2 18.26 1.68 -12.79
C THR A 2 18.86 0.80 -11.69
N THR A 3 18.10 0.57 -10.63
CA THR A 3 18.56 -0.25 -9.49
C THR A 3 17.79 -1.58 -9.50
N PRO A 4 18.48 -2.73 -9.60
CA PRO A 4 17.84 -4.01 -9.44
C PRO A 4 17.51 -4.24 -7.96
N LEU A 5 16.24 -4.51 -7.69
CA LEU A 5 15.73 -4.96 -6.40
C LEU A 5 15.45 -6.46 -6.47
N ALA A 6 15.80 -7.20 -5.43
CA ALA A 6 15.39 -8.58 -5.22
C ALA A 6 13.91 -8.71 -4.81
N GLY A 7 13.30 -7.65 -4.28
CA GLY A 7 11.88 -7.63 -3.91
C GLY A 7 11.39 -6.25 -3.48
N VAL A 8 10.08 -6.04 -3.57
CA VAL A 8 9.36 -4.86 -3.08
C VAL A 8 8.15 -5.34 -2.30
N VAL A 9 7.94 -4.77 -1.12
CA VAL A 9 6.74 -4.97 -0.30
C VAL A 9 6.17 -3.61 0.09
N VAL A 10 4.86 -3.44 -0.05
CA VAL A 10 4.15 -2.28 0.49
C VAL A 10 3.03 -2.79 1.39
N ILE A 11 2.93 -2.18 2.57
CA ILE A 11 1.94 -2.50 3.60
C ILE A 11 1.01 -1.30 3.74
N PHE A 12 -0.28 -1.51 3.54
CA PHE A 12 -1.30 -0.49 3.79
C PHE A 12 -1.87 -0.60 5.20
N ASP A 13 -2.24 0.54 5.77
CA ASP A 13 -2.97 0.63 7.03
C ASP A 13 -4.40 1.10 6.73
N PHE A 14 -5.38 0.25 6.99
CA PHE A 14 -6.79 0.55 6.81
C PHE A 14 -7.64 -0.31 7.74
N ASP A 15 -8.84 0.16 8.07
CA ASP A 15 -9.81 -0.64 8.83
C ASP A 15 -10.49 -1.65 7.89
N PRO A 16 -10.25 -2.97 8.04
CA PRO A 16 -10.86 -4.00 7.20
C PRO A 16 -12.38 -4.12 7.43
N ALA A 17 -12.93 -3.53 8.50
CA ALA A 17 -14.37 -3.41 8.68
C ALA A 17 -15.00 -2.34 7.78
N VAL A 18 -14.19 -1.43 7.21
CA VAL A 18 -14.64 -0.32 6.36
C VAL A 18 -14.16 -0.46 4.92
N LEU A 19 -12.92 -0.90 4.70
CA LEU A 19 -12.31 -1.04 3.39
C LEU A 19 -11.93 -2.49 3.12
N THR A 20 -12.13 -2.91 1.87
CA THR A 20 -11.60 -4.17 1.33
C THR A 20 -10.51 -3.83 0.32
N PHE A 21 -9.34 -4.46 0.45
CA PHE A 21 -8.33 -4.42 -0.60
C PHE A 21 -8.74 -5.35 -1.74
N ASP A 22 -8.88 -4.81 -2.94
CA ASP A 22 -9.32 -5.61 -4.09
C ASP A 22 -8.13 -6.18 -4.86
N LYS A 23 -7.18 -5.30 -5.21
CA LYS A 23 -6.00 -5.67 -6.00
C LYS A 23 -4.93 -4.59 -5.95
N ALA A 24 -3.71 -4.98 -6.25
CA ALA A 24 -2.65 -4.08 -6.67
C ALA A 24 -2.29 -4.36 -8.13
N GLU A 25 -2.23 -3.30 -8.94
CA GLU A 25 -1.78 -3.36 -10.32
C GLU A 25 -0.42 -2.67 -10.46
N ASN A 26 0.48 -3.32 -11.21
CA ASN A 26 1.60 -2.66 -11.85
C ASN A 26 1.66 -3.12 -13.32
N SER A 27 2.06 -2.23 -14.22
CA SER A 27 2.31 -2.54 -15.63
C SER A 27 3.48 -3.51 -15.88
N ALA A 28 4.27 -3.88 -14.86
CA ALA A 28 5.52 -4.64 -15.01
C ALA A 28 5.77 -5.74 -13.94
N PHE A 29 4.97 -5.86 -12.87
CA PHE A 29 5.27 -6.79 -11.76
C PHE A 29 4.10 -7.74 -11.46
N GLN A 30 4.40 -9.04 -11.37
CA GLN A 30 3.50 -10.02 -10.73
C GLN A 30 3.66 -9.88 -9.21
N PHE A 31 2.69 -9.22 -8.57
CA PHE A 31 2.59 -9.20 -7.13
C PHE A 31 1.81 -10.40 -6.63
N ALA A 32 2.32 -11.05 -5.59
CA ALA A 32 1.50 -11.89 -4.74
C ALA A 32 0.87 -10.98 -3.67
N VAL A 33 -0.44 -11.10 -3.50
CA VAL A 33 -1.12 -10.63 -2.30
C VAL A 33 -0.85 -11.71 -1.25
N PRO A 34 0.05 -11.50 -0.27
CA PRO A 34 0.14 -12.45 0.82
C PRO A 34 -1.19 -12.46 1.56
N GLU A 35 -1.51 -13.62 2.14
CA GLU A 35 -2.63 -13.77 3.07
C GLU A 35 -2.70 -12.56 4.01
N PRO A 36 -3.90 -12.02 4.28
CA PRO A 36 -4.05 -10.85 5.14
C PRO A 36 -3.41 -11.18 6.49
N ASP A 37 -2.25 -10.58 6.76
CA ASP A 37 -1.75 -10.56 8.11
C ASP A 37 -2.65 -9.64 8.93
N SER A 38 -2.67 -9.83 10.24
CA SER A 38 -3.49 -9.06 11.17
C SER A 38 -3.16 -7.55 11.23
N THR A 39 -2.36 -7.04 10.30
CA THR A 39 -1.84 -5.67 10.28
C THR A 39 -2.07 -4.91 8.98
N GLY A 40 -2.65 -5.54 7.95
CA GLY A 40 -3.01 -4.89 6.68
C GLY A 40 -2.75 -5.78 5.47
N THR A 41 -3.43 -5.50 4.35
CA THR A 41 -3.13 -6.20 3.09
C THR A 41 -1.80 -5.71 2.52
N ASN A 42 -0.86 -6.63 2.32
CA ASN A 42 0.42 -6.34 1.69
C ASN A 42 0.33 -6.65 0.18
N PHE A 43 1.27 -6.16 -0.62
CA PHE A 43 1.58 -6.78 -1.90
C PHE A 43 3.09 -6.91 -2.05
N ALA A 44 3.54 -8.08 -2.48
CA ALA A 44 4.96 -8.43 -2.55
C ALA A 44 5.32 -8.91 -3.96
N SER A 45 6.42 -8.43 -4.54
CA SER A 45 6.93 -9.02 -5.78
C SER A 45 7.71 -10.30 -5.45
N ALA A 46 7.37 -11.41 -6.11
CA ALA A 46 8.03 -12.70 -5.93
C ALA A 46 9.33 -12.86 -6.77
N THR A 47 9.63 -11.88 -7.62
CA THR A 47 10.78 -11.89 -8.55
C THR A 47 11.57 -10.60 -8.44
N PRO A 48 12.88 -10.61 -8.73
CA PRO A 48 13.66 -9.38 -8.79
C PRO A 48 13.04 -8.37 -9.78
N VAL A 49 12.98 -7.09 -9.38
CA VAL A 49 12.41 -5.98 -10.14
C VAL A 49 13.44 -4.90 -10.38
N THR A 50 13.54 -4.39 -11.60
CA THR A 50 14.41 -3.24 -11.90
C THR A 50 13.57 -1.97 -11.87
N LEU A 51 13.88 -1.05 -10.95
CA LEU A 51 13.17 0.22 -10.86
C LEU A 51 13.96 1.35 -11.55
N PRO A 52 13.27 2.27 -12.25
CA PRO A 52 13.86 3.55 -12.62
C PRO A 52 14.14 4.40 -11.38
N GLU A 53 15.07 5.35 -11.51
CA GLU A 53 15.44 6.30 -10.46
C GLU A 53 14.26 7.09 -9.88
N SER A 54 13.23 7.32 -10.71
CA SER A 54 11.92 7.80 -10.28
C SER A 54 10.84 7.23 -11.19
N GLY A 55 9.64 7.04 -10.66
CA GLY A 55 8.53 6.51 -11.43
C GLY A 55 7.40 5.96 -10.57
N PHE A 56 6.46 5.33 -11.27
CA PHE A 56 5.32 4.67 -10.66
C PHE A 56 5.70 3.29 -10.12
N LEU A 57 5.42 3.04 -8.83
CA LEU A 57 5.71 1.77 -8.16
C LEU A 57 4.54 0.79 -8.20
N ALA A 58 3.32 1.24 -7.95
CA ALA A 58 2.11 0.41 -7.96
C ALA A 58 0.87 1.29 -7.80
N ARG A 59 -0.29 0.75 -8.18
CA ARG A 59 -1.61 1.24 -7.79
C ARG A 59 -2.27 0.16 -6.94
N ALA A 60 -2.86 0.55 -5.82
CA ALA A 60 -3.76 -0.31 -5.06
C ALA A 60 -5.20 0.18 -5.23
N GLU A 61 -6.13 -0.75 -5.31
CA GLU A 61 -7.57 -0.50 -5.41
C GLU A 61 -8.26 -1.05 -4.17
N PHE A 62 -9.16 -0.23 -3.63
CA PHE A 62 -9.95 -0.53 -2.44
C PHE A 62 -11.42 -0.23 -2.71
N THR A 63 -12.30 -1.06 -2.15
CA THR A 63 -13.74 -0.83 -2.13
C THR A 63 -14.23 -0.66 -0.70
N THR A 64 -15.31 0.09 -0.52
CA THR A 64 -15.96 0.21 0.79
C THR A 64 -16.74 -1.07 1.08
N ALA A 65 -16.39 -1.76 2.17
CA ALA A 65 -17.06 -2.98 2.64
C ALA A 65 -18.45 -2.71 3.23
N VAL A 66 -18.71 -1.47 3.64
CA VAL A 66 -19.96 -1.00 4.23
C VAL A 66 -20.36 0.33 3.62
N ASP A 67 -21.62 0.74 3.85
CA ASP A 67 -22.03 2.11 3.58
C ASP A 67 -21.15 3.09 4.38
N ALA A 68 -20.41 3.92 3.65
CA ALA A 68 -19.45 4.89 4.17
C ALA A 68 -20.02 6.30 4.31
N THR A 69 -21.31 6.51 4.00
CA THR A 69 -21.98 7.80 4.20
C THR A 69 -21.82 8.27 5.64
N ASP A 70 -21.32 9.50 5.81
CA ASP A 70 -21.06 10.17 7.09
C ASP A 70 -20.15 9.42 8.07
N LYS A 71 -19.42 8.40 7.61
CA LYS A 71 -18.42 7.69 8.41
C LYS A 71 -17.04 8.14 7.99
N ALA A 72 -16.31 8.73 8.93
CA ALA A 72 -14.90 9.02 8.74
C ALA A 72 -14.09 7.72 8.75
N PHE A 73 -13.16 7.59 7.80
CA PHE A 73 -12.20 6.49 7.76
C PHE A 73 -10.90 6.93 7.10
N THR A 74 -9.85 6.15 7.28
CA THR A 74 -8.51 6.46 6.77
C THR A 74 -7.97 5.34 5.91
N LEU A 75 -7.11 5.72 4.97
CA LEU A 75 -6.24 4.81 4.23
C LEU A 75 -4.82 5.37 4.31
N GLY A 76 -3.93 4.60 4.92
CA GLY A 76 -2.52 4.93 5.05
C GLY A 76 -1.63 3.93 4.32
N ILE A 77 -0.40 4.35 4.07
CA ILE A 77 0.70 3.41 3.85
C ILE A 77 1.41 3.30 5.18
N LYS A 78 1.61 2.08 5.67
CA LYS A 78 2.31 1.81 6.92
C LYS A 78 3.81 1.70 6.68
N MET A 79 4.18 0.96 5.65
CA MET A 79 5.57 0.62 5.36
C MET A 79 5.79 0.37 3.89
N VAL A 80 6.96 0.78 3.40
CA VAL A 80 7.50 0.37 2.11
C VAL A 80 8.85 -0.28 2.37
N THR A 81 9.02 -1.52 1.88
CA THR A 81 10.26 -2.27 1.96
C THR A 81 10.82 -2.49 0.56
N LEU A 82 12.05 -2.06 0.33
CA LEU A 82 12.79 -2.26 -0.91
C LEU A 82 14.01 -3.14 -0.61
N ALA A 83 14.04 -4.35 -1.14
CA ALA A 83 15.16 -5.26 -0.95
C ALA A 83 16.03 -5.27 -2.21
N GLN A 84 17.29 -4.87 -2.11
CA GLN A 84 18.28 -5.06 -3.19
C GLN A 84 18.81 -6.51 -3.21
N SER A 85 18.83 -7.16 -2.04
CA SER A 85 19.13 -8.57 -1.86
C SER A 85 18.55 -9.05 -0.52
N VAL A 86 18.62 -10.35 -0.23
CA VAL A 86 18.20 -10.90 1.08
C VAL A 86 18.97 -10.29 2.26
N ALA A 87 20.15 -9.71 2.01
CA ALA A 87 21.02 -9.11 3.01
C ALA A 87 20.97 -7.57 3.05
N LEU A 88 20.28 -6.93 2.11
CA LEU A 88 20.19 -5.46 1.99
C LEU A 88 18.73 -5.08 1.75
N ILE A 89 18.06 -4.74 2.84
CA ILE A 89 16.64 -4.39 2.91
C ILE A 89 16.55 -2.96 3.45
N ASP A 90 16.01 -2.06 2.65
CA ASP A 90 15.64 -0.71 3.08
C ASP A 90 14.17 -0.73 3.50
N GLU A 91 13.91 -0.47 4.78
CA GLU A 91 12.57 -0.31 5.33
C GLU A 91 12.28 1.16 5.60
N ILE A 92 11.20 1.66 5.00
CA ILE A 92 10.74 3.03 5.17
C ILE A 92 9.37 2.97 5.83
N THR A 93 9.29 3.44 7.08
CA THR A 93 7.99 3.73 7.72
C THR A 93 7.43 5.00 7.12
N THR A 94 6.18 4.95 6.70
CA THR A 94 5.49 6.09 6.11
C THR A 94 4.47 6.65 7.09
N THR A 95 4.34 7.98 7.12
CA THR A 95 3.36 8.68 7.97
C THR A 95 2.20 9.27 7.16
N ASN A 96 2.14 8.97 5.86
CA ASN A 96 1.12 9.51 4.98
C ASN A 96 -0.19 8.74 5.19
N VAL A 97 -1.22 9.49 5.58
CA VAL A 97 -2.58 9.00 5.76
C VAL A 97 -3.51 9.89 4.95
N ILE A 98 -4.44 9.27 4.24
CA ILE A 98 -5.53 9.95 3.54
C ILE A 98 -6.79 9.73 4.37
N SER A 99 -7.43 10.82 4.77
CA SER A 99 -8.71 10.78 5.47
C SER A 99 -9.87 11.01 4.51
N PHE A 100 -10.94 10.26 4.70
CA PHE A 100 -12.19 10.37 3.93
C PHE A 100 -13.32 10.74 4.87
N ASN A 101 -14.25 11.56 4.37
CA ASN A 101 -15.47 11.96 5.07
C ASN A 101 -15.20 12.52 6.49
N GLU A 102 -14.07 13.20 6.70
CA GLU A 102 -13.83 13.88 7.96
C GLU A 102 -14.95 14.91 8.18
N PRO A 103 -15.57 14.93 9.37
CA PRO A 103 -16.58 15.93 9.67
C PRO A 103 -15.96 17.31 9.55
N VAL A 104 -16.53 18.15 8.69
CA VAL A 104 -16.10 19.54 8.53
C VAL A 104 -16.40 20.25 9.84
N THR A 105 -15.39 20.46 10.68
CA THR A 105 -15.51 21.32 11.86
C THR A 105 -15.46 22.77 11.39
N GLY A 106 -16.61 23.30 10.99
CA GLY A 106 -16.82 24.70 10.67
C GLY A 106 -18.29 25.05 10.82
N GLU A 107 -18.59 25.99 11.72
CA GLU A 107 -19.93 26.53 11.94
C GLU A 107 -20.51 27.05 10.62
N TYR A 108 -21.75 26.66 10.30
CA TYR A 108 -22.56 27.29 9.27
C TYR A 108 -23.27 28.53 9.81
#